data_AF-A0A2S9FKV0-F1
#
_entry.id   AF-A0A2S9FKV0-F1
#
_cell.length_a   1.000
_cell.length_b   1.000
_cell.length_c   1.000
_cell.angle_alpha   90.00
_cell.angle_beta   90.00
_cell.angle_gamma   90.00
#
_symmetry.space_group_name_H-M   'P 1'
#
loop_
_entity.id
_entity.type
_entity.pdbx_description
1 polymer ?
#
loop_
_entity_poly.entity_id
_entity_poly.type
_entity_poly.pdbx_seq_one_letter_code
_entity_poly.pdbx_strand_id
1 'polypeptide(L)'
;MSVDDRYRTWDAAYVLGALSGDERREYEDHLAGCDRCRSAVGELSGMPGLLSMLDLDDVIALDHQQPDPPLRPEVLTAVLERVSVRRGRARWMTSAGVGLAAAMLALALVIALRP
;
A
#
# COMPACT_ATOMS: atom_id res chain seq x y z
N MET A 1 -10.70 2.84 -0.48
CA MET A 1 -9.48 2.95 -1.30
C MET A 1 -9.75 4.04 -2.32
N SER A 2 -8.92 5.08 -2.38
CA SER A 2 -9.07 6.10 -3.40
C SER A 2 -8.62 5.55 -4.76
N VAL A 3 -9.07 6.12 -5.89
CA VAL A 3 -8.66 5.68 -7.23
C VAL A 3 -7.14 5.76 -7.39
N ASP A 4 -6.46 6.73 -6.77
CA ASP A 4 -5.00 6.80 -6.72
C ASP A 4 -4.34 5.61 -6.01
N ASP A 5 -5.00 5.00 -5.03
CA ASP A 5 -4.39 3.90 -4.27
C ASP A 5 -4.28 2.60 -5.09
N ARG A 6 -5.12 2.39 -6.12
CA ARG A 6 -4.97 1.20 -6.99
C ARG A 6 -3.77 1.34 -7.92
N TYR A 7 -3.58 2.52 -8.52
CA TYR A 7 -2.51 2.78 -9.48
C TYR A 7 -1.12 2.73 -8.86
N ARG A 8 -1.02 2.97 -7.54
CA ARG A 8 0.23 2.78 -6.79
C ARG A 8 0.73 1.34 -6.73
N THR A 9 -0.10 0.35 -7.05
CA THR A 9 0.30 -1.07 -7.06
C THR A 9 0.66 -1.59 -8.45
N TRP A 10 0.58 -0.73 -9.47
CA TRP A 10 0.73 -1.12 -10.88
C TRP A 10 2.09 -0.75 -11.47
N ASP A 11 2.92 0.01 -10.75
CA ASP A 11 4.23 0.49 -11.21
C ASP A 11 5.17 -0.65 -11.63
N ALA A 12 5.35 -1.65 -10.78
CA ALA A 12 6.20 -2.80 -11.07
C ALA A 12 5.63 -3.66 -12.20
N ALA A 13 4.32 -3.89 -12.20
CA ALA A 13 3.65 -4.67 -13.25
C ALA A 13 3.74 -3.97 -14.62
N TYR A 14 3.64 -2.64 -14.65
CA TYR A 14 3.84 -1.85 -15.86
C TYR A 14 5.27 -1.96 -16.38
N VAL A 15 6.27 -1.74 -15.51
CA VAL A 15 7.69 -1.79 -15.86
C VAL A 15 8.13 -3.18 -16.35
N LEU A 16 7.61 -4.24 -15.74
CA LEU A 16 7.92 -5.62 -16.10
C LEU A 16 7.02 -6.16 -17.23
N GLY A 17 6.11 -5.35 -17.77
CA GLY A 17 5.23 -5.75 -18.87
C GLY A 17 4.19 -6.81 -18.49
N ALA A 18 3.83 -6.92 -17.22
CA ALA A 18 2.88 -7.90 -16.69
C ALA A 18 1.41 -7.43 -16.73
N LEU A 19 1.16 -6.15 -17.05
CA LEU A 19 -0.20 -5.64 -17.23
C LEU A 19 -0.83 -6.18 -18.53
N SER A 20 -2.14 -6.46 -18.49
CA SER A 20 -2.90 -6.70 -19.71
C SER A 20 -2.94 -5.45 -20.60
N GLY A 21 -3.33 -5.64 -21.88
CA GLY A 21 -3.38 -4.52 -22.83
C GLY A 21 -4.34 -3.40 -22.41
N ASP A 22 -5.46 -3.73 -21.76
CA ASP A 22 -6.42 -2.75 -21.25
C ASP A 22 -5.89 -2.01 -20.02
N GLU A 23 -5.33 -2.75 -19.06
CA GLU A 23 -4.74 -2.17 -17.85
C GLU A 23 -3.56 -1.25 -18.18
N ARG A 24 -2.75 -1.61 -19.18
CA ARG A 24 -1.63 -0.77 -19.61
C ARG A 24 -2.10 0.58 -20.16
N ARG A 25 -3.13 0.58 -21.02
CA ARG A 25 -3.72 1.82 -21.53
C ARG A 25 -4.31 2.68 -20.41
N GLU A 26 -5.08 2.06 -19.51
CA GLU A 26 -5.65 2.74 -18.35
C GLU A 26 -4.55 3.37 -17.48
N TYR A 27 -3.43 2.67 -17.30
CA TYR A 27 -2.31 3.18 -16.51
C TYR A 27 -1.57 4.31 -17.21
N GLU A 28 -1.36 4.22 -18.51
CA GLU A 28 -0.72 5.28 -19.32
C GLU A 28 -1.54 6.59 -19.27
N ASP A 29 -2.88 6.49 -19.33
CA ASP A 29 -3.77 7.64 -19.15
C ASP A 29 -3.59 8.28 -17.76
N HIS A 30 -3.50 7.47 -16.70
CA HIS A 30 -3.23 7.96 -15.35
C HIS A 30 -1.83 8.60 -15.23
N LEU A 31 -0.82 8.00 -15.86
CA LEU A 31 0.55 8.50 -15.87
C LEU A 31 0.67 9.86 -16.55
N ALA A 32 -0.26 10.27 -17.41
CA ALA A 32 -0.29 11.63 -17.97
C ALA A 32 -0.60 12.68 -16.88
N GLY A 33 -1.40 12.33 -15.87
CA GLY A 33 -1.87 13.25 -14.82
C GLY A 33 -1.16 13.14 -13.47
N CYS A 34 -0.35 12.10 -13.23
CA CYS A 34 0.18 11.80 -11.89
C CYS A 34 1.71 11.77 -11.82
N ASP A 35 2.33 12.85 -11.31
CA ASP A 35 3.79 12.93 -11.08
C ASP A 35 4.31 11.83 -10.17
N ARG A 36 3.54 11.45 -9.16
CA ARG A 36 3.95 10.42 -8.19
C ARG A 36 4.10 9.05 -8.84
N CYS A 37 3.15 8.65 -9.69
CA CYS A 37 3.22 7.38 -10.40
C CYS A 37 4.33 7.41 -11.47
N ARG A 38 4.55 8.57 -12.14
CA ARG A 38 5.71 8.75 -13.02
C ARG A 38 7.04 8.56 -12.29
N SER A 39 7.17 9.14 -11.10
CA SER A 39 8.37 8.96 -10.25
C SER A 39 8.58 7.49 -9.87
N ALA A 40 7.51 6.81 -9.43
CA ALA A 40 7.58 5.39 -9.06
C ALA A 40 8.01 4.49 -10.22
N VAL A 41 7.48 4.72 -11.43
CA VAL A 41 7.93 4.03 -12.64
C VAL A 41 9.40 4.31 -12.94
N GLY A 42 9.84 5.56 -12.80
CA GLY A 42 11.24 5.96 -12.99
C GLY A 42 12.21 5.33 -11.99
N GLU A 43 11.78 5.12 -10.74
CA GLU A 43 12.56 4.40 -9.72
C GLU A 43 12.79 2.93 -10.09
N LEU A 44 11.85 2.32 -10.81
CA LEU A 44 11.89 0.90 -11.20
C LEU A 44 12.45 0.65 -12.61
N SER A 45 12.55 1.66 -13.47
CA SER A 45 12.88 1.48 -14.90
C SER A 45 14.26 0.86 -15.17
N GLY A 46 15.17 0.87 -14.19
CA GLY A 46 16.46 0.17 -14.28
C GLY A 46 16.37 -1.35 -14.06
N MET A 47 15.31 -1.85 -13.41
CA MET A 47 15.19 -3.25 -13.04
C MET A 47 15.11 -4.21 -14.25
N PRO A 48 14.35 -3.94 -15.33
CA PRO A 48 14.32 -4.85 -16.48
C PRO A 48 15.69 -5.09 -17.10
N GLY A 49 16.55 -4.05 -17.13
CA GLY A 49 17.93 -4.19 -17.60
C GLY A 49 18.76 -5.10 -16.71
N LEU A 50 18.63 -4.98 -15.38
CA LEU A 50 19.29 -5.89 -14.45
C LEU A 50 18.81 -7.33 -14.60
N LEU A 51 17.49 -7.54 -14.73
CA LEU A 51 16.89 -8.85 -14.91
C LEU A 51 17.27 -9.50 -16.24
N SER A 52 17.52 -8.71 -17.29
CA SER A 52 17.96 -9.22 -18.60
C SER A 52 19.36 -9.85 -18.60
N MET A 53 20.15 -9.63 -17.54
CA MET A 53 21.46 -10.27 -17.38
C MET A 53 21.37 -11.72 -16.88
N LEU A 54 20.22 -12.13 -16.34
CA LEU A 54 19.99 -13.50 -15.88
C LEU A 54 19.51 -14.33 -17.06
N ASP A 55 20.11 -15.51 -17.24
CA ASP A 55 19.55 -16.50 -18.15
C ASP A 55 18.54 -17.42 -17.42
N LEU A 56 17.89 -18.30 -18.17
CA LEU A 56 16.90 -19.20 -17.60
C LEU A 56 17.53 -20.23 -16.64
N ASP A 57 18.77 -20.63 -16.90
CA ASP A 57 19.48 -21.60 -16.07
C ASP A 57 19.87 -20.98 -14.71
N ASP A 58 20.26 -19.70 -14.69
CA ASP A 58 20.47 -18.91 -13.46
C ASP A 58 19.19 -18.86 -12.61
N VAL A 59 18.04 -18.63 -13.25
CA VAL A 59 16.74 -18.56 -12.56
C VAL A 59 16.33 -19.93 -12.01
N ILE A 60 16.52 -21.00 -12.78
CA ILE A 60 16.25 -22.38 -12.33
C ILE A 60 17.17 -22.77 -11.17
N ALA A 61 18.46 -22.39 -11.24
CA ALA A 61 19.40 -22.66 -10.16
C ALA A 61 19.00 -21.98 -8.84
N LEU A 62 18.42 -20.77 -8.92
CA LEU A 62 17.87 -20.06 -7.75
C LEU A 62 16.66 -20.76 -7.15
N ASP A 63 15.77 -21.34 -7.96
CA ASP A 63 14.59 -22.08 -7.48
C ASP A 63 14.96 -23.37 -6.72
N HIS A 64 16.08 -23.99 -7.11
CA HIS A 64 16.63 -25.17 -6.43
C HIS A 64 17.45 -24.83 -5.18
N GLN A 65 17.77 -23.55 -4.96
CA GLN A 65 18.40 -23.13 -3.72
C GLN A 65 17.35 -23.16 -2.60
N GLN A 66 17.63 -23.96 -1.57
CA GLN A 66 16.73 -24.11 -0.43
C GLN A 66 16.40 -22.70 0.11
N PRO A 67 15.12 -22.31 0.19
CA PRO A 67 14.76 -20.97 0.60
C PRO A 67 15.39 -20.66 1.95
N ASP A 68 15.85 -19.42 2.10
CA ASP A 68 16.32 -18.89 3.38
C ASP A 68 15.35 -19.36 4.48
N PRO A 69 15.84 -19.82 5.65
CA PRO A 69 14.99 -20.37 6.68
C PRO A 69 13.83 -19.40 6.96
N PRO A 70 12.62 -19.91 7.20
CA PRO A 70 11.41 -19.08 7.29
C PRO A 70 11.67 -17.88 8.19
N LEU A 71 11.17 -16.71 7.77
CA LEU A 71 11.25 -15.45 8.51
C LEU A 71 11.15 -15.75 10.01
N ARG A 72 12.23 -15.41 10.73
CA ARG A 72 12.37 -15.71 12.15
C ARG A 72 11.06 -15.32 12.85
N PRO A 73 10.45 -16.19 13.67
CA PRO A 73 9.14 -15.96 14.27
C PRO A 73 9.07 -14.66 15.08
N GLU A 74 10.21 -14.15 15.54
CA GLU A 74 10.36 -12.87 16.22
C GLU A 74 10.03 -11.70 15.29
N VAL A 75 10.42 -11.75 14.01
CA VAL A 75 10.14 -10.70 13.03
C VAL A 75 8.64 -10.64 12.74
N LEU A 76 8.01 -11.80 12.56
CA LEU A 76 6.57 -11.89 12.35
C LEU A 76 5.80 -11.32 13.55
N THR A 77 6.16 -11.74 14.76
CA THR A 77 5.55 -11.27 16.00
C THR A 77 5.70 -9.76 16.15
N ALA A 78 6.90 -9.23 15.90
CA ALA A 78 7.17 -7.80 15.98
C ALA A 78 6.34 -6.98 14.96
N VAL A 79 6.15 -7.48 13.74
CA VAL A 79 5.30 -6.81 12.75
C VAL A 79 3.83 -6.84 13.17
N LEU A 80 3.33 -8.00 13.63
CA LEU A 80 1.96 -8.14 14.10
C LEU A 80 1.66 -7.23 15.29
N GLU A 81 2.60 -7.12 16.24
CA GLU A 81 2.50 -6.22 17.38
C GLU A 81 2.47 -4.74 16.93
N ARG A 82 3.37 -4.33 16.03
CA ARG A 82 3.37 -2.97 15.49
C ARG A 82 2.06 -2.63 14.78
N VAL A 83 1.52 -3.57 13.99
CA VAL A 83 0.26 -3.38 13.26
C VAL A 83 -0.94 -3.32 14.22
N SER A 84 -0.96 -4.15 15.27
CA SER A 84 -2.06 -4.18 16.24
C SER A 84 -2.13 -2.87 17.05
N VAL A 85 -0.99 -2.37 17.52
CA VAL A 85 -0.89 -1.08 18.23
C VAL A 85 -1.35 0.07 17.33
N ARG A 86 -0.90 0.10 16.07
CA ARG A 86 -1.29 1.15 15.11
C ARG A 86 -2.80 1.15 14.84
N ARG A 87 -3.40 -0.03 14.68
CA ARG A 87 -4.86 -0.18 14.49
C ARG A 87 -5.65 0.23 15.73
N GLY A 88 -5.19 -0.17 16.92
CA GLY A 88 -5.82 0.20 18.19
C GLY A 88 -5.83 1.71 18.39
N ARG A 89 -4.70 2.37 18.12
CA ARG A 89 -4.58 3.83 18.24
C ARG A 89 -5.45 4.57 17.24
N ALA A 90 -5.50 4.12 15.98
CA ALA A 90 -6.38 4.70 14.97
C ALA A 90 -7.86 4.59 15.37
N ARG A 91 -8.29 3.41 15.85
CA ARG A 91 -9.66 3.18 16.34
C ARG A 91 -10.01 4.06 17.54
N TRP A 92 -9.09 4.18 18.50
CA TRP A 92 -9.29 5.01 19.69
C TRP A 92 -9.41 6.50 19.34
N MET A 93 -8.60 7.00 18.40
CA MET A 93 -8.71 8.38 17.91
C MET A 93 -10.05 8.63 17.20
N THR A 94 -10.54 7.68 16.40
CA THR A 94 -11.85 7.80 15.77
C THR A 94 -12.99 7.76 16.79
N SER A 95 -12.92 6.89 17.80
CA SER A 95 -13.97 6.81 18.83
C SER A 95 -13.98 8.04 19.74
N ALA A 96 -12.80 8.59 20.07
CA ALA A 96 -12.68 9.83 20.83
C ALA A 96 -13.31 11.01 20.08
N GLY A 97 -13.09 11.11 18.76
CA GLY A 97 -13.73 12.12 17.91
C GLY A 97 -15.26 12.01 17.88
N VAL A 98 -15.80 10.79 17.74
CA VAL A 98 -17.25 10.54 17.78
C VAL A 98 -17.83 10.87 19.15
N GLY A 99 -17.16 10.48 20.23
CA GLY A 99 -17.58 10.81 21.61
C GLY A 99 -17.65 12.31 21.87
N LEU A 100 -16.63 13.06 21.41
CA LEU A 100 -16.61 14.52 21.50
C LEU A 100 -17.76 15.17 20.73
N ALA A 101 -18.02 14.72 19.50
CA ALA A 101 -19.14 15.21 18.70
C ALA A 101 -20.49 14.93 19.36
N ALA A 102 -20.69 13.73 19.91
CA ALA A 102 -21.91 13.36 20.64
C ALA A 102 -22.10 14.20 21.92
N ALA A 103 -21.03 14.46 22.68
CA ALA A 103 -21.09 15.30 23.88
C ALA A 103 -21.43 16.76 23.55
N MET A 104 -20.86 17.32 22.47
CA MET A 104 -21.20 18.67 22.02
C MET A 104 -22.66 18.78 21.57
N LEU A 105 -23.18 17.77 20.85
CA LEU A 105 -24.59 17.71 20.46
C LEU A 105 -25.53 17.65 21.67
N ALA A 106 -25.19 16.84 22.68
CA ALA A 106 -25.95 16.75 23.92
C ALA A 106 -25.95 18.08 24.71
N LEU A 107 -24.80 18.75 24.80
CA LEU A 107 -24.68 20.04 25.47
C LEU A 107 -25.48 21.13 24.75
N ALA A 108 -25.39 21.20 23.42
CA ALA A 108 -26.17 22.13 22.61
C ALA A 108 -27.68 21.90 22.79
N LEU A 109 -28.12 20.65 22.85
CA LEU A 109 -29.52 20.29 23.10
C LEU A 109 -29.98 20.73 24.49
N VAL A 110 -29.17 20.52 25.54
CA VAL A 110 -29.49 20.95 26.91
C VAL A 110 -29.57 22.46 27.02
N ILE A 111 -28.67 23.21 26.37
CA ILE A 111 -28.72 24.68 26.34
C ILE A 111 -29.96 25.16 25.60
N ALA A 112 -30.30 24.55 24.46
CA ALA A 112 -31.49 24.92 23.69
C ALA A 112 -32.82 24.62 24.42
N LEU A 113 -32.84 23.61 25.30
CA LEU A 113 -34.01 23.20 26.07
C LEU A 113 -34.11 23.88 27.44
N ARG A 114 -33.10 24.64 27.87
CA ARG A 114 -33.17 25.49 29.06
C ARG A 114 -33.62 26.89 28.64
N PRO A 115 -34.88 27.28 28.91
CA PRO A 115 -35.40 28.61 28.59
C PRO A 115 -34.72 29.73 29.39
#